data_AF-A0A1M4EM25-F1
#
_entry.id   AF-A0A1M4EM25-F1
#
_cell.length_a   1.000
_cell.length_b   1.000
_cell.length_c   1.000
_cell.angle_alpha   90.00
_cell.angle_beta   90.00
_cell.angle_gamma   90.00
#
_symmetry.space_group_name_H-M   'P 1'
#
loop_
_entity.id
_entity.type
_entity.pdbx_description
1 polymer ?
#
loop_
_entity_poly.entity_id
_entity_poly.type
_entity_poly.pdbx_seq_one_letter_code
_entity_poly.pdbx_strand_id
1 'polypeptide(L)'
;MRDDVYGYDQQLYDRSFLNCYQRQAMVMLAERVPDLPLVFAGCLVTCDDIADQVIRVGRPKYDFQSDLLDPAALARVGIAREYLPFDTYAQARDLIVDTARDTGYVILFVDVYYLPHTPEYRTDHVVHTITLTSYADGQWSILDDNRASVLCRYTYSEDVIAAAYDNGKLRHVSWFPTGPYDERAALAGSAAGFAEVLRAHDDTYTLLDGVADLLATPWIAPARTIALLYDAFSVYEGSRACLRAFAARQPAFADAEPALADLVGRCRDIRNQLMIGKALGQVDAARVAAACADLRAAEEDTLKRLRHQGGL
;
A
#
# COMPACT_ATOMS: atom_id res chain seq x y z
N MET A 1 -21.73 11.25 12.05
CA MET A 1 -20.55 11.99 11.56
C MET A 1 -20.72 12.17 10.06
N ARG A 2 -20.41 13.32 9.48
CA ARG A 2 -20.49 13.53 8.03
C ARG A 2 -19.12 13.21 7.45
N ASP A 3 -19.06 12.39 6.41
CA ASP A 3 -17.82 12.11 5.69
C ASP A 3 -17.44 13.35 4.86
N ASP A 4 -16.28 13.93 5.16
CA ASP A 4 -15.63 14.97 4.36
C ASP A 4 -14.51 14.32 3.55
N VAL A 5 -14.81 14.02 2.28
CA VAL A 5 -13.93 13.22 1.40
C VAL A 5 -12.65 13.98 1.10
N TYR A 6 -11.51 13.32 1.32
CA TYR A 6 -10.22 13.84 0.92
C TYR A 6 -10.06 13.77 -0.60
N GLY A 7 -9.62 14.85 -1.25
CA GLY A 7 -9.59 14.97 -2.72
C GLY A 7 -8.67 13.98 -3.46
N TYR A 8 -8.06 13.04 -2.77
CA TYR A 8 -7.03 12.13 -3.27
C TYR A 8 -7.56 10.73 -3.64
N ASP A 9 -8.82 10.40 -3.32
CA ASP A 9 -9.36 9.03 -3.39
C ASP A 9 -9.42 8.40 -4.81
N GLN A 10 -9.15 9.19 -5.86
CA GLN A 10 -9.14 8.75 -7.26
C GLN A 10 -7.73 8.50 -7.86
N GLN A 11 -6.68 8.50 -7.04
CA GLN A 11 -5.29 8.44 -7.50
C GLN A 11 -4.58 7.13 -7.10
N LEU A 12 -3.29 7.02 -7.43
CA LEU A 12 -2.40 5.86 -7.23
C LEU A 12 -2.39 5.24 -5.81
N TYR A 13 -2.86 5.98 -4.79
CA TYR A 13 -2.78 5.63 -3.37
C TYR A 13 -4.10 5.01 -2.88
N ASP A 14 -4.64 4.09 -3.68
CA ASP A 14 -5.81 3.30 -3.31
C ASP A 14 -5.41 2.11 -2.42
N ARG A 15 -6.41 1.40 -1.87
CA ARG A 15 -6.20 0.22 -1.03
C ARG A 15 -5.96 -1.08 -1.84
N SER A 16 -5.57 -1.01 -3.11
CA SER A 16 -5.28 -2.21 -3.89
C SER A 16 -3.97 -2.85 -3.44
N PHE A 17 -2.96 -2.05 -3.08
CA PHE A 17 -1.62 -2.50 -2.66
C PHE A 17 -1.13 -1.88 -1.35
N LEU A 18 -1.51 -0.63 -1.05
CA LEU A 18 -1.04 0.06 0.15
C LEU A 18 -1.91 -0.34 1.36
N ASN A 19 -1.26 -0.79 2.44
CA ASN A 19 -1.93 -0.92 3.74
C ASN A 19 -2.29 0.47 4.33
N CYS A 20 -3.07 0.51 5.41
CA CYS A 20 -3.54 1.76 6.02
C CYS A 20 -2.38 2.73 6.32
N TYR A 21 -1.28 2.21 6.87
CA TYR A 21 -0.10 3.00 7.21
C TYR A 21 0.59 3.54 5.95
N GLN A 22 0.87 2.66 4.98
CA GLN A 22 1.51 3.03 3.72
C GLN A 22 0.68 4.06 2.97
N ARG A 23 -0.64 3.87 2.88
CA ARG A 23 -1.54 4.81 2.23
C ARG A 23 -1.49 6.18 2.88
N GLN A 24 -1.67 6.25 4.19
CA GLN A 24 -1.63 7.51 4.93
C GLN A 24 -0.28 8.20 4.79
N ALA A 25 0.83 7.46 4.91
CA ALA A 25 2.18 7.97 4.68
C ALA A 25 2.34 8.56 3.27
N MET A 26 1.96 7.82 2.24
CA MET A 26 2.10 8.27 0.85
C MET A 26 1.24 9.48 0.54
N VAL A 27 -0.02 9.53 1.01
CA VAL A 27 -0.89 10.70 0.81
C VAL A 27 -0.28 11.96 1.45
N MET A 28 0.24 11.86 2.67
CA MET A 28 0.86 13.01 3.35
C MET A 28 2.17 13.44 2.68
N LEU A 29 2.96 12.48 2.19
CA LEU A 29 4.18 12.76 1.44
C LEU A 29 3.88 13.38 0.07
N ALA A 30 2.79 12.99 -0.60
CA ALA A 30 2.45 13.48 -1.94
C ALA A 30 2.18 14.99 -1.97
N GLU A 31 1.75 15.56 -0.85
CA GLU A 31 1.54 17.00 -0.69
C GLU A 31 2.85 17.79 -0.60
N ARG A 32 3.98 17.13 -0.33
CA ARG A 32 5.25 17.76 0.04
C ARG A 32 6.41 17.34 -0.86
N VAL A 33 6.33 16.17 -1.48
CA VAL A 33 7.36 15.59 -2.33
C VAL A 33 6.87 15.53 -3.78
N PRO A 34 7.34 16.43 -4.67
CA PRO A 34 6.83 16.51 -6.04
C PRO A 34 7.11 15.23 -6.86
N ASP A 35 8.17 14.50 -6.53
CA ASP A 35 8.55 13.25 -7.21
C ASP A 35 8.34 12.03 -6.32
N LEU A 36 7.31 12.07 -5.48
CA LEU A 36 6.94 10.93 -4.65
C LEU A 36 6.93 9.61 -5.43
N PRO A 37 6.47 9.52 -6.70
CA PRO A 37 6.53 8.27 -7.45
C PRO A 37 7.91 7.58 -7.52
N LEU A 38 9.01 8.31 -7.28
CA LEU A 38 10.35 7.72 -7.20
C LEU A 38 10.52 6.73 -6.03
N VAL A 39 9.69 6.83 -4.97
CA VAL A 39 9.70 5.85 -3.85
C VAL A 39 9.28 4.45 -4.30
N PHE A 40 8.52 4.35 -5.40
CA PHE A 40 7.96 3.08 -5.86
C PHE A 40 8.96 2.20 -6.61
N ALA A 41 10.24 2.56 -6.62
CA ALA A 41 11.32 1.70 -7.11
C ALA A 41 11.29 0.30 -6.42
N GLY A 42 10.89 0.22 -5.15
CA GLY A 42 10.78 -1.04 -4.42
C GLY A 42 9.49 -1.84 -4.69
N CYS A 43 8.58 -1.37 -5.54
CA CYS A 43 7.25 -1.96 -5.69
C CYS A 43 7.18 -3.15 -6.66
N LEU A 44 8.29 -3.64 -7.20
CA LEU A 44 8.33 -4.85 -8.01
C LEU A 44 8.27 -6.11 -7.12
N VAL A 45 7.08 -6.39 -6.58
CA VAL A 45 6.83 -7.55 -5.72
C VAL A 45 6.68 -8.81 -6.56
N THR A 46 7.32 -9.91 -6.17
CA THR A 46 7.24 -11.19 -6.89
C THR A 46 5.86 -11.82 -6.74
N CYS A 47 5.46 -12.59 -7.74
CA CYS A 47 4.26 -13.43 -7.69
C CYS A 47 4.35 -14.42 -6.53
N ASP A 48 5.55 -14.94 -6.27
CA ASP A 48 5.81 -15.87 -5.18
C ASP A 48 5.55 -15.25 -3.80
N ASP A 49 6.00 -14.01 -3.55
CA ASP A 49 5.75 -13.32 -2.27
C ASP A 49 4.26 -13.00 -2.07
N ILE A 50 3.57 -12.58 -3.15
CA ILE A 50 2.12 -12.36 -3.10
C ILE A 50 1.38 -13.67 -2.77
N ALA A 51 1.73 -14.78 -3.43
CA ALA A 51 1.13 -16.08 -3.16
C ALA A 51 1.42 -16.55 -1.72
N ASP A 52 2.65 -16.35 -1.24
CA ASP A 52 3.06 -16.70 0.11
C ASP A 52 2.23 -15.97 1.16
N GLN A 53 2.19 -14.64 1.09
CA GLN A 53 1.52 -13.81 2.06
C GLN A 53 -0.01 -13.96 1.98
N VAL A 54 -0.60 -13.80 0.80
CA VAL A 54 -2.06 -13.71 0.66
C VAL A 54 -2.70 -15.10 0.65
N ILE A 55 -2.15 -16.06 -0.10
CA ILE A 55 -2.79 -17.38 -0.29
C ILE A 55 -2.35 -18.36 0.80
N ARG A 56 -1.03 -18.51 1.02
CA ARG A 56 -0.50 -19.52 1.95
C ARG A 56 -0.66 -19.10 3.42
N VAL A 57 -0.24 -17.90 3.77
CA VAL A 57 -0.35 -17.36 5.14
C VAL A 57 -1.78 -16.86 5.42
N GLY A 58 -2.53 -16.46 4.39
CA GLY A 58 -3.87 -15.91 4.56
C GLY A 58 -3.87 -14.48 5.10
N ARG A 59 -2.76 -13.75 4.89
CA ARG A 59 -2.61 -12.35 5.29
C ARG A 59 -3.64 -11.52 4.50
N PRO A 60 -4.51 -10.74 5.17
CA PRO A 60 -5.40 -9.81 4.47
C PRO A 60 -4.58 -8.85 3.62
N LYS A 61 -5.07 -8.47 2.43
CA LYS A 61 -4.32 -7.53 1.57
C LYS A 61 -3.99 -6.19 2.24
N TYR A 62 -4.84 -5.74 3.16
CA TYR A 62 -4.64 -4.51 3.92
C TYR A 62 -3.55 -4.63 5.00
N ASP A 63 -3.01 -5.83 5.21
CA ASP A 63 -1.86 -6.10 6.07
C ASP A 63 -0.68 -6.66 5.25
N PHE A 64 -0.74 -6.57 3.91
CA PHE A 64 0.35 -6.98 3.03
C PHE A 64 1.62 -6.22 3.37
N GLN A 65 2.74 -6.94 3.49
CA GLN A 65 4.03 -6.37 3.85
C GLN A 65 4.87 -6.17 2.60
N SER A 66 5.38 -4.95 2.44
CA SER A 66 6.30 -4.58 1.37
C SER A 66 7.37 -3.62 1.89
N ASP A 67 8.49 -3.56 1.18
CA ASP A 67 9.64 -2.72 1.52
C ASP A 67 9.44 -1.23 1.17
N LEU A 68 8.21 -0.83 0.79
CA LEU A 68 7.89 0.54 0.35
C LEU A 68 8.31 1.62 1.35
N LEU A 69 8.19 1.34 2.65
CA LEU A 69 8.56 2.25 3.73
C LEU A 69 9.84 1.83 4.45
N ASP A 70 10.66 0.97 3.84
CA ASP A 70 11.98 0.66 4.37
C ASP A 70 12.83 1.95 4.45
N PRO A 71 13.45 2.27 5.60
CA PRO A 71 14.24 3.49 5.75
C PRO A 71 15.40 3.62 4.75
N ALA A 72 16.04 2.52 4.35
CA ALA A 72 17.12 2.58 3.38
C ALA A 72 16.59 2.84 1.96
N ALA A 73 15.42 2.30 1.61
CA ALA A 73 14.74 2.62 0.36
C ALA A 73 14.32 4.10 0.29
N LEU A 74 13.70 4.63 1.36
CA LEU A 74 13.28 6.03 1.45
C LEU A 74 14.46 7.00 1.40
N ALA A 75 15.57 6.66 2.06
CA ALA A 75 16.77 7.50 2.07
C ALA A 75 17.36 7.70 0.65
N ARG A 76 17.18 6.74 -0.27
CA ARG A 76 17.64 6.87 -1.66
C ARG A 76 16.92 7.97 -2.43
N VAL A 77 15.73 8.37 -1.98
CA VAL A 77 14.99 9.51 -2.55
C VAL A 77 14.98 10.73 -1.63
N GLY A 78 15.87 10.76 -0.63
CA GLY A 78 15.96 11.89 0.30
C GLY A 78 14.80 12.01 1.28
N ILE A 79 14.04 10.93 1.51
CA ILE A 79 12.97 10.89 2.50
C ILE A 79 13.48 10.22 3.77
N ALA A 80 13.38 10.92 4.90
CA ALA A 80 13.62 10.36 6.22
C ALA A 80 12.28 9.92 6.84
N ARG A 81 12.34 8.89 7.69
CA ARG A 81 11.20 8.41 8.45
C ARG A 81 11.57 8.34 9.92
N GLU A 82 10.79 9.01 10.75
CA GLU A 82 10.82 8.85 12.18
C GLU A 82 9.73 7.86 12.59
N TYR A 83 10.09 6.97 13.52
CA TYR A 83 9.23 5.88 13.99
C TYR A 83 9.62 5.52 15.42
N LEU A 84 8.87 6.04 16.39
CA LEU A 84 9.22 5.96 17.81
C LEU A 84 8.13 5.26 18.63
N PRO A 85 8.49 4.32 19.50
CA PRO A 85 7.57 3.71 20.46
C PRO A 85 7.38 4.59 21.71
N PHE A 86 6.19 4.54 22.30
CA PHE A 86 5.91 5.06 23.64
C PHE A 86 4.98 4.11 24.41
N ASP A 87 5.01 4.14 25.74
CA ASP A 87 4.12 3.29 26.54
C ASP A 87 2.72 3.87 26.66
N THR A 88 2.60 5.20 26.65
CA THR A 88 1.32 5.93 26.79
C THR A 88 1.26 7.19 25.94
N TYR A 89 0.04 7.64 25.64
CA TYR A 89 -0.23 8.90 24.97
C TYR A 89 0.34 10.07 25.74
N ALA A 90 0.23 10.06 27.08
CA ALA A 90 0.76 11.12 27.92
C ALA A 90 2.28 11.33 27.74
N GLN A 91 3.05 10.27 27.50
CA GLN A 91 4.48 10.37 27.20
C GLN A 91 4.74 10.94 25.79
N ALA A 92 3.93 10.53 24.82
CA ALA A 92 4.09 10.92 23.42
C ALA A 92 3.50 12.30 23.08
N ARG A 93 2.59 12.81 23.93
CA ARG A 93 1.68 13.91 23.63
C ARG A 93 2.37 15.15 23.08
N ASP A 94 3.40 15.63 23.77
CA ASP A 94 4.06 16.87 23.39
C ASP A 94 4.79 16.72 22.05
N LEU A 95 5.46 15.57 21.82
CA LEU A 95 6.04 15.25 20.52
C LEU A 95 4.98 15.21 19.42
N ILE A 96 3.83 14.58 19.68
CA ILE A 96 2.72 14.46 18.71
C ILE A 96 2.22 15.87 18.33
N VAL A 97 1.96 16.74 19.31
CA VAL A 97 1.48 18.11 19.09
C VAL A 97 2.50 18.94 18.33
N ASP A 98 3.77 18.92 18.76
CA ASP A 98 4.82 19.71 18.12
C ASP A 98 5.11 19.20 16.70
N THR A 99 5.15 17.88 16.50
CA THR A 99 5.34 17.27 15.16
C THR A 99 4.21 17.63 14.21
N ALA A 100 2.94 17.54 14.65
CA ALA A 100 1.81 17.93 13.83
C ALA A 100 1.84 19.42 13.46
N ARG A 101 2.33 20.28 14.37
CA ARG A 101 2.51 21.71 14.10
C ARG A 101 3.61 21.96 13.08
N ASP A 102 4.77 21.31 13.25
CA ASP A 102 5.98 21.61 12.49
C ASP A 102 5.99 20.95 11.10
N THR A 103 5.47 19.73 10.99
CA THR A 103 5.45 18.96 9.74
C THR A 103 4.07 18.98 9.05
N GLY A 104 3.05 19.41 9.78
CA GLY A 104 1.65 19.42 9.35
C GLY A 104 0.91 18.11 9.58
N TYR A 105 1.56 17.06 10.08
CA TYR A 105 0.89 15.81 10.45
C TYR A 105 1.72 14.89 11.35
N VAL A 106 1.08 13.88 11.90
CA VAL A 106 1.74 12.74 12.55
C VAL A 106 0.83 11.51 12.45
N ILE A 107 1.41 10.35 12.18
CA ILE A 107 0.68 9.08 12.06
C ILE A 107 0.81 8.31 13.37
N LEU A 108 -0.32 7.90 13.92
CA LEU A 108 -0.39 7.12 15.15
C LEU A 108 -0.85 5.70 14.87
N PHE A 109 -0.23 4.73 15.54
CA PHE A 109 -0.72 3.36 15.60
C PHE A 109 -1.62 3.19 16.81
N VAL A 110 -2.90 2.94 16.55
CA VAL A 110 -3.97 2.96 17.55
C VAL A 110 -4.81 1.69 17.48
N ASP A 111 -5.70 1.52 18.45
CA ASP A 111 -6.77 0.54 18.43
C ASP A 111 -8.05 1.15 17.82
N VAL A 112 -8.50 0.57 16.72
CA VAL A 112 -9.68 1.01 15.98
C VAL A 112 -10.97 0.94 16.79
N TYR A 113 -11.02 0.10 17.83
CA TYR A 113 -12.18 -0.09 18.72
C TYR A 113 -12.72 1.24 19.27
N TYR A 114 -11.85 2.24 19.41
CA TYR A 114 -12.16 3.54 20.01
C TYR A 114 -12.54 4.61 18.99
N LEU A 115 -12.51 4.32 17.68
CA LEU A 115 -12.70 5.32 16.61
C LEU A 115 -14.14 5.31 16.06
N PRO A 116 -15.00 6.30 16.38
CA PRO A 116 -16.44 6.25 16.10
C PRO A 116 -16.88 6.14 14.63
N HIS A 117 -16.01 6.49 13.68
CA HIS A 117 -16.35 6.48 12.25
C HIS A 117 -16.19 5.08 11.60
N THR A 118 -15.44 4.20 12.24
CA THR A 118 -15.07 2.88 11.71
C THR A 118 -16.17 1.84 11.93
N PRO A 119 -16.21 0.75 11.15
CA PRO A 119 -17.13 -0.35 11.40
C PRO A 119 -16.80 -1.14 12.69
N GLU A 120 -15.54 -1.14 13.13
CA GLU A 120 -15.04 -1.87 14.31
C GLU A 120 -15.31 -1.16 15.64
N TYR A 121 -15.84 0.07 15.60
CA TYR A 121 -16.10 0.88 16.79
C TYR A 121 -16.94 0.12 17.82
N ARG A 122 -16.33 -0.15 18.98
CA ARG A 122 -16.88 -0.93 20.09
C ARG A 122 -17.25 -2.38 19.77
N THR A 123 -16.73 -2.95 18.68
CA THR A 123 -16.95 -4.36 18.33
C THR A 123 -15.65 -5.16 18.36
N ASP A 124 -14.58 -4.63 17.76
CA ASP A 124 -13.35 -5.39 17.53
C ASP A 124 -12.09 -4.59 17.83
N HIS A 125 -11.11 -5.26 18.43
CA HIS A 125 -9.78 -4.70 18.72
C HIS A 125 -8.82 -5.03 17.58
N VAL A 126 -8.56 -4.05 16.72
CA VAL A 126 -7.68 -4.19 15.55
C VAL A 126 -6.66 -3.05 15.52
N VAL A 127 -5.41 -3.41 15.22
CA VAL A 127 -4.35 -2.42 15.02
C VAL A 127 -4.65 -1.62 13.77
N HIS A 128 -4.67 -0.30 13.90
CA HIS A 128 -4.98 0.61 12.81
C HIS A 128 -4.08 1.84 12.88
N THR A 129 -4.01 2.61 11.79
CA THR A 129 -3.31 3.89 11.78
C THR A 129 -4.26 5.04 11.51
N ILE A 130 -4.02 6.16 12.18
CA ILE A 130 -4.69 7.42 11.91
C ILE A 130 -3.67 8.53 11.71
N THR A 131 -3.96 9.49 10.85
CA THR A 131 -3.13 10.69 10.71
C THR A 131 -3.75 11.84 11.49
N LEU A 132 -3.05 12.41 12.45
CA LEU A 132 -3.41 13.66 13.08
C LEU A 132 -2.80 14.83 12.30
N THR A 133 -3.57 15.88 12.03
CA THR A 133 -3.12 17.00 11.16
C THR A 133 -3.13 18.36 11.86
N SER A 134 -4.00 18.56 12.84
CA SER A 134 -4.02 19.80 13.63
C SER A 134 -4.66 19.57 15.00
N TYR A 135 -4.24 20.37 15.98
CA TYR A 135 -4.75 20.34 17.34
C TYR A 135 -5.16 21.75 17.77
N ALA A 136 -6.42 21.90 18.22
CA ALA A 136 -6.95 23.16 18.75
C ALA A 136 -8.08 22.86 19.75
N ASP A 137 -8.15 23.62 20.85
CA ASP A 137 -9.25 23.56 21.83
C ASP A 137 -9.59 22.14 22.35
N GLY A 138 -8.58 21.30 22.58
CA GLY A 138 -8.80 19.92 23.05
C GLY A 138 -9.27 18.95 21.97
N GLN A 139 -9.23 19.35 20.70
CA GLN A 139 -9.70 18.57 19.55
C GLN A 139 -8.59 18.36 18.53
N TRP A 140 -8.54 17.14 17.99
CA TRP A 140 -7.69 16.75 16.89
C TRP A 140 -8.49 16.69 15.58
N SER A 141 -7.95 17.30 14.52
CA SER A 141 -8.35 16.98 13.15
C SER A 141 -7.58 15.76 12.67
N ILE A 142 -8.31 14.73 12.25
CA ILE A 142 -7.75 13.46 11.81
C ILE A 142 -8.08 13.19 10.34
N LEU A 143 -7.18 12.47 9.68
CA LEU A 143 -7.44 11.80 8.41
C LEU A 143 -7.47 10.30 8.66
N ASP A 144 -8.56 9.68 8.26
CA ASP A 144 -8.72 8.24 8.32
C ASP A 144 -9.79 7.77 7.33
N ASP A 145 -9.79 6.48 7.04
CA ASP A 145 -10.68 5.88 6.06
C ASP A 145 -12.08 5.61 6.64
N ASN A 146 -13.09 5.98 5.87
CA ASN A 146 -14.47 5.62 6.19
C ASN A 146 -14.74 4.13 5.93
N ARG A 147 -15.99 3.70 6.18
CA ARG A 147 -16.46 2.31 5.96
C ARG A 147 -16.32 1.82 4.53
N ALA A 148 -16.28 2.72 3.56
CA ALA A 148 -16.08 2.43 2.15
C ALA A 148 -14.60 2.47 1.73
N SER A 149 -13.67 2.55 2.71
CA SER A 149 -12.24 2.72 2.47
C SER A 149 -11.88 4.03 1.74
N VAL A 150 -12.70 5.06 1.88
CA VAL A 150 -12.45 6.41 1.35
C VAL A 150 -11.79 7.24 2.43
N LEU A 151 -10.65 7.87 2.12
CA LEU A 151 -9.97 8.73 3.10
C LEU A 151 -10.79 9.99 3.37
N CYS A 152 -11.09 10.26 4.63
CA CYS A 152 -11.97 11.34 5.08
C CYS A 152 -11.36 12.14 6.22
N ARG A 153 -11.85 13.38 6.41
CA ARG A 153 -11.54 14.20 7.59
C ARG A 153 -12.54 13.95 8.71
N TYR A 154 -12.03 13.81 9.94
CA TYR A 154 -12.86 13.78 11.15
C TYR A 154 -12.28 14.70 12.24
N THR A 155 -13.04 14.90 13.31
CA THR A 155 -12.61 15.66 14.49
C THR A 155 -12.94 14.87 15.74
N TYR A 156 -11.93 14.63 16.59
CA TYR A 156 -12.07 13.92 17.87
C TYR A 156 -11.51 14.71 19.03
N SER A 157 -12.09 14.52 20.21
CA SER A 157 -11.48 15.00 21.45
C SER A 157 -10.17 14.27 21.72
N GLU A 158 -9.26 14.95 22.40
CA GLU A 158 -7.99 14.39 22.84
C GLU A 158 -8.17 13.08 23.61
N ASP A 159 -9.20 12.98 24.47
CA ASP A 159 -9.50 11.77 25.24
C ASP A 159 -9.75 10.53 24.36
N VAL A 160 -10.35 10.70 23.17
CA VAL A 160 -10.58 9.59 22.23
C VAL A 160 -9.26 9.15 21.62
N ILE A 161 -8.40 10.10 21.25
CA ILE A 161 -7.06 9.82 20.70
C ILE A 161 -6.19 9.11 21.75
N ALA A 162 -6.20 9.60 22.99
CA ALA A 162 -5.48 9.00 24.11
C ALA A 162 -5.95 7.56 24.36
N ALA A 163 -7.27 7.33 24.44
CA ALA A 163 -7.83 6.00 24.64
C ALA A 163 -7.47 5.04 23.49
N ALA A 164 -7.58 5.49 22.24
CA ALA A 164 -7.22 4.68 21.07
C ALA A 164 -5.73 4.32 21.06
N TYR A 165 -4.86 5.25 21.43
CA TYR A 165 -3.41 5.03 21.49
C TYR A 165 -3.00 4.12 22.64
N ASP A 166 -3.46 4.40 23.87
CA ASP A 166 -3.07 3.65 25.08
C ASP A 166 -3.51 2.17 25.01
N ASN A 167 -4.60 1.88 24.31
CA ASN A 167 -5.08 0.51 24.10
C ASN A 167 -4.56 -0.13 22.81
N GLY A 168 -3.81 0.61 21.99
CA GLY A 168 -3.13 0.07 20.81
C GLY A 168 -2.03 -0.92 21.20
N LYS A 169 -1.88 -2.00 20.44
CA LYS A 169 -0.82 -2.99 20.67
C LYS A 169 0.58 -2.49 20.34
N LEU A 170 0.69 -1.60 19.33
CA LEU A 170 1.97 -1.11 18.85
C LEU A 170 2.41 0.17 19.57
N ARG A 171 1.51 1.16 19.77
CA ARG A 171 1.82 2.45 20.41
C ARG A 171 3.05 3.14 19.81
N HIS A 172 3.01 3.32 18.50
CA HIS A 172 4.07 4.00 17.76
C HIS A 172 3.56 5.33 17.20
N VAL A 173 4.49 6.27 17.12
CA VAL A 173 4.32 7.56 16.48
C VAL A 173 5.26 7.59 15.28
N SER A 174 4.74 7.97 14.10
CA SER A 174 5.53 8.04 12.88
C SER A 174 5.25 9.32 12.11
N TRP A 175 6.28 9.90 11.53
CA TRP A 175 6.17 11.03 10.62
C TRP A 175 7.37 11.05 9.68
N PHE A 176 7.29 11.87 8.65
CA PHE A 176 8.36 12.04 7.68
C PHE A 176 8.80 13.51 7.76
N PRO A 177 9.95 13.80 8.38
CA PRO A 177 10.44 15.17 8.51
C PRO A 177 10.59 15.86 7.16
N THR A 178 10.18 17.12 7.10
CA THR A 178 10.43 17.95 5.92
C THR A 178 11.89 18.43 5.96
N GLY A 179 12.72 17.90 5.07
CA GLY A 179 14.10 18.33 4.86
C GLY A 179 14.30 19.01 3.51
N PRO A 180 15.51 19.53 3.22
CA PRO A 180 15.85 19.95 1.87
C PRO A 180 15.75 18.74 0.93
N TYR A 181 14.92 18.85 -0.10
CA TYR A 181 14.73 17.81 -1.12
C TYR A 181 15.61 18.10 -2.34
N ASP A 182 16.46 17.14 -2.72
CA ASP A 182 17.29 17.20 -3.92
C ASP A 182 16.77 16.21 -4.97
N GLU A 183 16.02 16.75 -5.94
CA GLU A 183 15.45 15.97 -7.06
C GLU A 183 16.51 15.19 -7.84
N ARG A 184 17.71 15.74 -8.04
CA ARG A 184 18.76 15.04 -8.81
C ARG A 184 19.30 13.85 -8.02
N ALA A 185 19.52 14.04 -6.73
CA ALA A 185 19.93 12.95 -5.84
C ALA A 185 18.85 11.86 -5.78
N ALA A 186 17.57 12.25 -5.70
CA ALA A 186 16.46 11.30 -5.67
C ALA A 186 16.31 10.51 -6.98
N LEU A 187 16.47 11.16 -8.14
CA LEU A 187 16.48 10.48 -9.44
C LEU A 187 17.64 9.47 -9.55
N ALA A 188 18.85 9.87 -9.16
CA ALA A 188 20.00 8.98 -9.21
C ALA A 188 19.87 7.80 -8.22
N GLY A 189 19.45 8.08 -6.98
CA GLY A 189 19.30 7.09 -5.93
C GLY A 189 18.18 6.08 -6.21
N SER A 190 17.04 6.54 -6.72
CA SER A 190 15.93 5.66 -7.11
C SER A 190 16.29 4.77 -8.32
N ALA A 191 17.00 5.30 -9.32
CA ALA A 191 17.48 4.49 -10.45
C ALA A 191 18.46 3.40 -9.98
N ALA A 192 19.41 3.75 -9.12
CA ALA A 192 20.36 2.78 -8.56
C ALA A 192 19.66 1.72 -7.70
N GLY A 193 18.72 2.15 -6.84
CA GLY A 193 17.90 1.25 -6.03
C GLY A 193 17.07 0.29 -6.88
N PHE A 194 16.41 0.78 -7.92
CA PHE A 194 15.64 -0.09 -8.80
C PHE A 194 16.50 -1.07 -9.58
N ALA A 195 17.70 -0.66 -10.02
CA ALA A 195 18.64 -1.59 -10.64
C ALA A 195 19.09 -2.71 -9.68
N GLU A 196 19.19 -2.45 -8.38
CA GLU A 196 19.42 -3.50 -7.36
C GLU A 196 18.22 -4.44 -7.24
N VAL A 197 17.00 -3.90 -7.20
CA VAL A 197 15.76 -4.69 -7.20
C VAL A 197 15.72 -5.61 -8.42
N LEU A 198 15.99 -5.10 -9.62
CA LEU A 198 16.00 -5.89 -10.86
C LEU A 198 17.04 -7.01 -10.89
N ARG A 199 18.22 -6.80 -10.25
CA ARG A 199 19.26 -7.84 -10.10
C ARG A 199 18.86 -8.93 -9.13
N ALA A 200 18.20 -8.56 -8.03
CA ALA A 200 17.76 -9.48 -6.99
C ALA A 200 16.43 -10.17 -7.32
N HIS A 201 15.68 -9.66 -8.30
CA HIS A 201 14.36 -10.16 -8.65
C HIS A 201 14.46 -11.56 -9.26
N ASP A 202 13.93 -12.53 -8.52
CA ASP A 202 13.75 -13.93 -8.90
C ASP A 202 12.31 -14.32 -8.60
N ASP A 203 11.60 -14.81 -9.62
CA ASP A 203 10.16 -15.09 -9.54
C ASP A 203 9.87 -16.36 -10.32
N THR A 204 9.26 -17.35 -9.66
CA THR A 204 8.82 -18.60 -10.29
C THR A 204 7.42 -18.51 -10.84
N TYR A 205 6.73 -17.38 -10.64
CA TYR A 205 5.37 -17.11 -11.09
C TYR A 205 4.31 -18.04 -10.45
N THR A 206 4.55 -18.51 -9.22
CA THR A 206 3.67 -19.46 -8.52
C THR A 206 2.22 -18.96 -8.46
N LEU A 207 2.01 -17.65 -8.24
CA LEU A 207 0.66 -17.06 -8.25
C LEU A 207 -0.04 -17.25 -9.59
N LEU A 208 0.64 -16.98 -10.71
CA LEU A 208 0.04 -16.97 -12.04
C LEU A 208 -0.18 -18.39 -12.58
N ASP A 209 0.77 -19.27 -12.34
CA ASP A 209 0.71 -20.67 -12.79
C ASP A 209 -0.24 -21.52 -11.93
N GLY A 210 -0.36 -21.22 -10.63
CA GLY A 210 -1.11 -22.02 -9.67
C GLY A 210 -2.62 -21.76 -9.61
N VAL A 211 -3.16 -20.83 -10.42
CA VAL A 211 -4.57 -20.40 -10.29
C VAL A 211 -5.56 -21.52 -10.58
N ALA A 212 -5.33 -22.31 -11.63
CA ALA A 212 -6.21 -23.41 -12.01
C ALA A 212 -6.28 -24.47 -10.90
N ASP A 213 -5.14 -24.85 -10.36
CA ASP A 213 -5.02 -25.85 -9.29
C ASP A 213 -5.70 -25.37 -8.01
N LEU A 214 -5.52 -24.09 -7.65
CA LEU A 214 -6.16 -23.52 -6.47
C LEU A 214 -7.69 -23.49 -6.63
N LEU A 215 -8.20 -23.13 -7.81
CA LEU A 215 -9.65 -23.14 -8.11
C LEU A 215 -10.24 -24.56 -8.11
N ALA A 216 -9.46 -25.55 -8.54
CA ALA A 216 -9.87 -26.96 -8.58
C ALA A 216 -9.76 -27.68 -7.21
N THR A 217 -9.21 -27.01 -6.19
CA THR A 217 -8.93 -27.61 -4.89
C THR A 217 -10.23 -28.01 -4.15
N PRO A 218 -10.50 -29.31 -3.92
CA PRO A 218 -11.80 -29.77 -3.42
C PRO A 218 -12.01 -29.54 -1.91
N TRP A 219 -10.94 -29.27 -1.15
CA TRP A 219 -11.01 -29.06 0.30
C TRP A 219 -11.08 -27.58 0.71
N ILE A 220 -11.06 -26.64 -0.24
CA ILE A 220 -11.26 -25.20 0.01
C ILE A 220 -12.59 -24.80 -0.61
N ALA A 221 -13.43 -24.10 0.14
CA ALA A 221 -14.68 -23.58 -0.39
C ALA A 221 -14.40 -22.65 -1.60
N PRO A 222 -15.09 -22.81 -2.75
CA PRO A 222 -14.82 -22.01 -3.95
C PRO A 222 -14.87 -20.50 -3.71
N ALA A 223 -15.84 -20.04 -2.91
CA ALA A 223 -15.96 -18.64 -2.53
C ALA A 223 -14.72 -18.10 -1.79
N ARG A 224 -14.09 -18.92 -0.95
CA ARG A 224 -12.85 -18.56 -0.25
C ARG A 224 -11.68 -18.48 -1.23
N THR A 225 -11.54 -19.45 -2.13
CA THR A 225 -10.49 -19.42 -3.15
C THR A 225 -10.62 -18.19 -4.05
N ILE A 226 -11.83 -17.90 -4.54
CA ILE A 226 -12.09 -16.73 -5.38
C ILE A 226 -11.76 -15.43 -4.64
N ALA A 227 -12.10 -15.34 -3.34
CA ALA A 227 -11.77 -14.17 -2.52
C ALA A 227 -10.25 -14.00 -2.35
N LEU A 228 -9.52 -15.06 -2.05
CA LEU A 228 -8.05 -15.02 -1.91
C LEU A 228 -7.37 -14.61 -3.22
N LEU A 229 -7.80 -15.18 -4.36
CA LEU A 229 -7.29 -14.81 -5.66
C LEU A 229 -7.60 -13.35 -5.99
N TYR A 230 -8.83 -12.90 -5.72
CA TYR A 230 -9.21 -11.50 -5.93
C TYR A 230 -8.28 -10.55 -5.16
N ASP A 231 -8.00 -10.85 -3.90
CA ASP A 231 -7.10 -10.04 -3.08
C ASP A 231 -5.63 -10.13 -3.55
N ALA A 232 -5.15 -11.30 -3.96
CA ALA A 232 -3.80 -11.46 -4.51
C ALA A 232 -3.62 -10.65 -5.81
N PHE A 233 -4.60 -10.69 -6.72
CA PHE A 233 -4.57 -9.88 -7.94
C PHE A 233 -4.81 -8.38 -7.68
N SER A 234 -5.50 -7.98 -6.60
CA SER A 234 -5.49 -6.58 -6.15
C SER A 234 -4.08 -6.10 -5.79
N VAL A 235 -3.34 -6.91 -5.01
CA VAL A 235 -1.96 -6.59 -4.59
C VAL A 235 -1.05 -6.52 -5.80
N TYR A 236 -1.11 -7.49 -6.71
CA TYR A 236 -0.34 -7.48 -7.95
C TYR A 236 -0.63 -6.22 -8.79
N GLU A 237 -1.91 -5.91 -9.03
CA GLU A 237 -2.30 -4.73 -9.82
C GLU A 237 -1.74 -3.44 -9.22
N GLY A 238 -1.89 -3.24 -7.92
CA GLY A 238 -1.42 -2.03 -7.26
C GLY A 238 0.11 -1.94 -7.19
N SER A 239 0.82 -3.07 -7.03
CA SER A 239 2.28 -3.16 -7.14
C SER A 239 2.76 -2.67 -8.52
N ARG A 240 2.14 -3.16 -9.61
CA ARG A 240 2.50 -2.77 -10.99
C ARG A 240 2.07 -1.34 -11.30
N ALA A 241 0.95 -0.87 -10.74
CA ALA A 241 0.52 0.53 -10.87
C ALA A 241 1.52 1.50 -10.20
N CYS A 242 2.03 1.15 -9.01
CA CYS A 242 3.09 1.91 -8.34
C CYS A 242 4.37 1.93 -9.18
N LEU A 243 4.78 0.78 -9.72
CA LEU A 243 5.95 0.67 -10.58
C LEU A 243 5.81 1.45 -11.89
N ARG A 244 4.61 1.47 -12.47
CA ARG A 244 4.27 2.31 -13.64
C ARG A 244 4.46 3.79 -13.33
N ALA A 245 4.01 4.26 -12.17
CA ALA A 245 4.18 5.65 -11.76
C ALA A 245 5.65 6.01 -11.54
N PHE A 246 6.44 5.08 -10.98
CA PHE A 246 7.90 5.21 -10.92
C PHE A 246 8.52 5.35 -12.31
N ALA A 247 8.21 4.43 -13.24
CA ALA A 247 8.74 4.45 -14.59
C ALA A 247 8.39 5.75 -15.34
N ALA A 248 7.18 6.25 -15.18
CA ALA A 248 6.74 7.52 -15.75
C ALA A 248 7.56 8.72 -15.25
N ARG A 249 8.07 8.68 -14.01
CA ARG A 249 8.88 9.76 -13.42
C ARG A 249 10.38 9.57 -13.61
N GLN A 250 10.85 8.35 -13.81
CA GLN A 250 12.27 8.00 -13.92
C GLN A 250 12.71 7.89 -15.38
N PRO A 251 13.49 8.84 -15.92
CA PRO A 251 13.86 8.86 -17.34
C PRO A 251 14.53 7.58 -17.85
N ALA A 252 15.30 6.89 -17.02
CA ALA A 252 15.96 5.64 -17.39
C ALA A 252 14.99 4.49 -17.74
N PHE A 253 13.75 4.54 -17.23
CA PHE A 253 12.75 3.48 -17.39
C PHE A 253 11.45 3.97 -18.06
N ALA A 254 11.42 5.21 -18.57
CA ALA A 254 10.22 5.81 -19.14
C ALA A 254 9.61 4.98 -20.28
N ASP A 255 10.45 4.34 -21.10
CA ASP A 255 10.03 3.50 -22.22
C ASP A 255 9.32 2.20 -21.77
N ALA A 256 9.43 1.80 -20.50
CA ALA A 256 8.71 0.65 -19.96
C ALA A 256 7.30 0.99 -19.44
N GLU A 257 6.94 2.27 -19.31
CA GLU A 257 5.63 2.70 -18.80
C GLU A 257 4.44 2.07 -19.57
N PRO A 258 4.43 2.01 -20.92
CA PRO A 258 3.32 1.41 -21.64
C PRO A 258 3.17 -0.09 -21.39
N ALA A 259 4.28 -0.81 -21.22
CA ALA A 259 4.28 -2.23 -20.91
C ALA A 259 3.73 -2.48 -19.50
N LEU A 260 4.13 -1.65 -18.52
CA LEU A 260 3.59 -1.68 -17.17
C LEU A 260 2.09 -1.34 -17.14
N ALA A 261 1.64 -0.41 -17.98
CA ALA A 261 0.22 -0.11 -18.14
C ALA A 261 -0.58 -1.30 -18.70
N ASP A 262 -0.03 -2.04 -19.65
CA ASP A 262 -0.64 -3.27 -20.20
C ASP A 262 -0.79 -4.35 -19.11
N LEU A 263 0.23 -4.56 -18.27
CA LEU A 263 0.16 -5.49 -17.14
C LEU A 263 -0.96 -5.13 -16.16
N VAL A 264 -1.09 -3.85 -15.80
CA VAL A 264 -2.17 -3.35 -14.94
C VAL A 264 -3.54 -3.62 -15.59
N GLY A 265 -3.68 -3.37 -16.89
CA GLY A 265 -4.91 -3.64 -17.64
C GLY A 265 -5.31 -5.11 -17.63
N ARG A 266 -4.37 -6.01 -17.98
CA ARG A 266 -4.58 -7.47 -17.98
C ARG A 266 -4.93 -8.01 -16.60
N CYS A 267 -4.22 -7.56 -15.57
CA CYS A 267 -4.51 -7.95 -14.20
C CYS A 267 -5.91 -7.50 -13.76
N ARG A 268 -6.32 -6.28 -14.14
CA ARG A 268 -7.67 -5.78 -13.86
C ARG A 268 -8.75 -6.64 -14.50
N ASP A 269 -8.52 -7.16 -15.71
CA ASP A 269 -9.46 -8.07 -16.38
C ASP A 269 -9.61 -9.41 -15.64
N ILE A 270 -8.52 -9.96 -15.10
CA ILE A 270 -8.54 -11.13 -14.21
C ILE A 270 -9.34 -10.82 -12.94
N ARG A 271 -9.04 -9.68 -12.31
CA ARG A 271 -9.70 -9.23 -11.09
C ARG A 271 -11.21 -9.03 -11.28
N ASN A 272 -11.62 -8.51 -12.44
CA ASN A 272 -13.03 -8.35 -12.81
C ASN A 272 -13.74 -9.70 -12.97
N GLN A 273 -13.09 -10.70 -13.57
CA GLN A 273 -13.62 -12.05 -13.66
C GLN A 273 -13.81 -12.68 -12.27
N LEU A 274 -12.84 -12.51 -11.38
CA LEU A 274 -12.91 -12.99 -9.99
C LEU A 274 -13.99 -12.25 -9.17
N MET A 275 -14.16 -10.95 -9.38
CA MET A 275 -15.23 -10.16 -8.74
C MET A 275 -16.62 -10.67 -9.15
N ILE A 276 -16.85 -10.89 -10.45
CA ILE A 276 -18.08 -11.51 -10.95
C ILE A 276 -18.24 -12.91 -10.35
N GLY A 277 -17.15 -13.69 -10.31
CA GLY A 277 -17.17 -15.02 -9.73
C GLY A 277 -17.48 -15.04 -8.24
N LYS A 278 -17.06 -14.02 -7.49
CA LYS A 278 -17.39 -13.84 -6.07
C LYS A 278 -18.90 -13.62 -5.87
N ALA A 279 -19.53 -12.86 -6.76
CA ALA A 279 -20.98 -12.62 -6.72
C ALA A 279 -21.78 -13.86 -7.14
N LEU A 280 -21.28 -14.64 -8.10
CA LEU A 280 -21.94 -15.85 -8.61
C LEU A 280 -21.61 -17.14 -7.84
N GLY A 281 -20.57 -17.11 -6.99
CA GLY A 281 -20.05 -18.28 -6.27
C GLY A 281 -19.23 -19.24 -7.12
N GLN A 282 -18.94 -18.90 -8.38
CA GLN A 282 -18.22 -19.75 -9.34
C GLN A 282 -17.50 -18.90 -10.40
N VAL A 283 -16.41 -19.42 -10.96
CA VAL A 283 -15.66 -18.77 -12.04
C VAL A 283 -15.22 -19.81 -13.07
N ASP A 284 -15.08 -19.40 -14.33
CA ASP A 284 -14.48 -20.23 -15.37
C ASP A 284 -12.96 -20.32 -15.16
N ALA A 285 -12.53 -21.41 -14.52
CA ALA A 285 -11.12 -21.62 -14.17
C ALA A 285 -10.21 -21.67 -15.40
N ALA A 286 -10.66 -22.23 -16.52
CA ALA A 286 -9.87 -22.31 -17.74
C ALA A 286 -9.64 -20.92 -18.34
N ARG A 287 -10.68 -20.09 -18.36
CA ARG A 287 -10.59 -18.70 -18.83
C ARG A 287 -9.66 -17.86 -17.95
N VAL A 288 -9.77 -17.99 -16.62
CA VAL A 288 -8.90 -17.26 -15.69
C VAL A 288 -7.45 -17.71 -15.84
N ALA A 289 -7.20 -19.03 -15.93
CA ALA A 289 -5.86 -19.57 -16.12
C ALA A 289 -5.22 -19.10 -17.44
N ALA A 290 -5.98 -19.07 -18.53
CA ALA A 290 -5.51 -18.53 -19.80
C ALA A 290 -5.10 -17.05 -19.68
N ALA A 291 -5.92 -16.22 -19.01
CA ALA A 291 -5.59 -14.83 -18.76
C ALA A 291 -4.34 -14.66 -17.88
N CYS A 292 -4.11 -15.56 -16.92
CA CYS A 292 -2.90 -15.57 -16.10
C CYS A 292 -1.65 -15.94 -16.90
N ALA A 293 -1.76 -16.90 -17.83
CA ALA A 293 -0.67 -17.26 -18.74
C ALA A 293 -0.30 -16.08 -19.67
N ASP A 294 -1.29 -15.38 -20.21
CA ASP A 294 -1.09 -14.18 -21.01
C ASP A 294 -0.42 -13.05 -20.20
N LEU A 295 -0.85 -12.85 -18.95
CA LEU A 295 -0.26 -11.87 -18.04
C LEU A 295 1.20 -12.24 -17.72
N ARG A 296 1.50 -13.50 -17.45
CA ARG A 296 2.87 -13.98 -17.20
C ARG A 296 3.79 -13.69 -18.38
N ALA A 297 3.36 -14.03 -19.60
CA ALA A 297 4.17 -13.80 -20.80
C ALA A 297 4.48 -12.29 -20.98
N ALA A 298 3.51 -11.42 -20.69
CA ALA A 298 3.71 -9.97 -20.71
C ALA A 298 4.66 -9.49 -19.59
N GLU A 299 4.57 -10.07 -18.38
CA GLU A 299 5.45 -9.74 -17.24
C GLU A 299 6.90 -10.11 -17.57
N GLU A 300 7.13 -11.30 -18.13
CA GLU A 300 8.45 -11.75 -18.57
C GLU A 300 9.06 -10.83 -19.63
N ASP A 301 8.28 -10.38 -20.62
CA ASP A 301 8.74 -9.41 -21.64
C ASP A 301 9.06 -8.05 -21.01
N THR A 302 8.20 -7.57 -20.11
CA THR A 302 8.39 -6.30 -19.39
C THR A 302 9.66 -6.34 -18.54
N LEU A 303 9.90 -7.42 -17.80
CA LEU A 303 11.12 -7.59 -16.99
C LEU A 303 12.38 -7.60 -17.84
N LYS A 304 12.37 -8.23 -19.03
CA LYS A 304 13.49 -8.18 -19.98
C LYS A 304 13.79 -6.74 -20.42
N ARG A 305 12.76 -5.95 -20.72
CA ARG A 305 12.90 -4.53 -21.08
C ARG A 305 13.48 -3.70 -19.93
N LEU A 306 12.93 -3.87 -18.72
CA LEU A 306 13.40 -3.16 -17.52
C LEU A 306 14.86 -3.49 -17.21
N ARG A 307 15.26 -4.77 -17.30
CA ARG A 307 16.65 -5.20 -17.13
C ARG A 307 17.57 -4.58 -18.17
N HIS A 308 17.19 -4.63 -19.45
CA HIS A 308 17.96 -4.00 -20.53
C HIS A 308 18.17 -2.50 -20.30
N GLN A 309 17.11 -1.77 -19.92
CA GLN A 309 17.17 -0.34 -19.60
C GLN A 309 18.02 -0.06 -18.35
N GLY A 310 18.00 -0.96 -17.37
CA GLY A 310 18.84 -0.91 -16.17
C GLY A 310 20.29 -1.33 -16.40
N GLY A 311 20.68 -1.71 -17.62
CA GLY A 311 22.02 -2.17 -17.96
C GLY A 311 22.35 -3.58 -17.45
N LEU A 312 21.35 -4.46 -17.36
CA LEU A 312 21.43 -5.84 -16.87
C LEU A 312 21.15 -6.87 -17.97
#